data_AF-A0A7C8YGV9-F1
#
_entry.id   AF-A0A7C8YGV9-F1
#
_cell.length_a   1.000
_cell.length_b   1.000
_cell.length_c   1.000
_cell.angle_alpha   90.00
_cell.angle_beta   90.00
_cell.angle_gamma   90.00
#
_symmetry.space_group_name_H-M   'P 1'
#
loop_
_entity.id
_entity.type
_entity.pdbx_description
1 polymer ?
#
loop_
_entity_poly.entity_id
_entity_poly.type
_entity_poly.pdbx_seq_one_letter_code
_entity_poly.pdbx_strand_id
1 'polypeptide(L)'
;SSLTAVNWIDEGMVKRIRGVSFSTRVTAQFENTMIHSSRGIFNRLLPDVHIFTDHKAGAQAGNSPGYGISLVAETTSGCYISADTAVSYARKDETADMEDDEKMDLKPPDAVGVEIASVLLGEIEQGGVVDSTHQ
;
A
#
# COMPACT_ATOMS: atom_id res chain seq x y z
N SER A 1 29.82 -19.31 5.66
CA SER A 1 29.02 -19.27 4.43
C SER A 1 29.37 -18.01 3.67
N SER A 2 29.91 -18.13 2.45
CA SER A 2 30.30 -16.97 1.63
C SER A 2 29.05 -16.43 0.92
N LEU A 3 28.73 -15.16 1.14
CA LEU A 3 27.68 -14.46 0.38
C LEU A 3 28.25 -14.17 -1.00
N THR A 4 27.68 -14.80 -2.03
CA THR A 4 28.06 -14.53 -3.42
C THR A 4 27.21 -13.37 -3.90
N ALA A 5 27.83 -12.27 -4.33
CA ALA A 5 27.11 -11.14 -4.90
C ALA A 5 26.34 -11.62 -6.14
N VAL A 6 25.01 -11.57 -6.08
CA VAL A 6 24.19 -11.89 -7.25
C VAL A 6 24.15 -10.65 -8.12
N ASN A 7 24.71 -10.77 -9.32
CA ASN A 7 24.69 -9.71 -10.31
C ASN A 7 23.35 -9.76 -11.05
N TRP A 8 22.36 -9.06 -10.52
CA TRP A 8 21.05 -8.91 -11.14
C TRP A 8 21.14 -7.78 -12.17
N ILE A 9 21.21 -8.13 -13.45
CA ILE A 9 21.30 -7.18 -14.56
C ILE A 9 19.97 -7.11 -15.33
N ASP A 10 19.05 -8.02 -15.03
CA ASP A 10 17.75 -8.14 -15.69
C ASP A 10 16.62 -8.10 -14.65
N GLU A 11 15.88 -7.00 -14.67
CA GLU A 11 14.70 -6.80 -13.83
C GLU A 11 13.52 -7.69 -14.28
N GLY A 12 13.57 -8.21 -15.51
CA GLY A 12 12.50 -9.03 -16.06
C GLY A 12 11.18 -8.27 -16.23
N MET A 13 10.10 -9.01 -16.47
CA MET A 13 8.75 -8.44 -16.51
C MET A 13 7.99 -8.73 -15.23
N VAL A 14 7.14 -7.80 -14.78
CA VAL A 14 6.22 -8.05 -13.66
C VAL A 14 5.28 -9.19 -14.03
N LYS A 15 5.34 -10.30 -13.29
CA LYS A 15 4.49 -11.46 -13.54
C LYS A 15 3.18 -11.42 -12.76
N ARG A 16 3.22 -10.85 -11.54
CA ARG A 16 2.07 -10.79 -10.64
C ARG A 16 2.24 -9.73 -9.57
N ILE A 17 1.11 -9.24 -9.07
CA ILE A 17 1.07 -8.34 -7.91
C ILE A 17 0.37 -9.05 -6.75
N ARG A 18 0.99 -8.97 -5.58
CA ARG A 18 0.44 -9.39 -4.31
C ARG A 18 0.32 -8.17 -3.40
N GLY A 19 -0.57 -8.21 -2.43
CA GLY A 19 -0.69 -7.12 -1.47
C GLY A 19 -1.55 -7.47 -0.28
N VAL A 20 -1.50 -6.60 0.72
CA VAL A 20 -2.33 -6.66 1.92
C VAL A 20 -2.82 -5.24 2.21
N SER A 21 -4.13 -5.06 2.28
CA SER A 21 -4.75 -3.87 2.86
C SER A 21 -5.09 -4.15 4.31
N PHE A 22 -4.84 -3.19 5.19
CA PHE A 22 -5.23 -3.27 6.60
C PHE A 22 -6.11 -2.07 6.97
N SER A 23 -6.93 -2.27 7.99
CA SER A 23 -7.76 -1.21 8.55
C SER A 23 -7.96 -1.43 10.04
N THR A 24 -7.87 -0.35 10.81
CA THR A 24 -8.00 -0.35 12.27
C THR A 24 -9.05 0.69 12.66
N ARG A 25 -10.08 0.28 13.41
CA ARG A 25 -11.18 1.15 13.90
C ARG A 25 -11.89 1.99 12.83
N VAL A 26 -11.78 1.62 11.55
CA VAL A 26 -12.54 2.21 10.44
C VAL A 26 -13.41 1.14 9.79
N THR A 27 -14.36 1.52 8.94
CA THR A 27 -15.22 0.56 8.25
C THR A 27 -14.42 -0.29 7.25
N ALA A 28 -14.70 -1.59 7.18
CA ALA A 28 -14.10 -2.50 6.18
C ALA A 28 -14.36 -2.07 4.71
N GLN A 29 -15.33 -1.18 4.47
CA GLN A 29 -15.57 -0.57 3.16
C GLN A 29 -14.36 0.23 2.64
N PHE A 30 -13.52 0.77 3.53
CA PHE A 30 -12.31 1.48 3.14
C PHE A 30 -11.32 0.56 2.42
N GLU A 31 -11.12 -0.65 2.92
CA GLU A 31 -10.26 -1.67 2.30
C GLU A 31 -10.79 -2.07 0.92
N ASN A 32 -12.08 -2.36 0.82
CA ASN A 32 -12.70 -2.74 -0.47
C ASN A 32 -12.55 -1.62 -1.50
N THR A 33 -12.69 -0.36 -1.08
CA THR A 33 -12.56 0.80 -1.96
C THR A 33 -11.12 0.97 -2.45
N MET A 34 -10.12 0.87 -1.55
CA MET A 34 -8.70 0.88 -1.91
C MET A 34 -8.34 -0.24 -2.88
N ILE A 35 -8.77 -1.47 -2.58
CA ILE A 35 -8.50 -2.63 -3.45
C ILE A 35 -9.12 -2.41 -4.82
N HIS A 36 -10.35 -1.91 -4.89
CA HIS A 36 -11.02 -1.66 -6.16
C HIS A 36 -10.30 -0.60 -6.99
N SER A 37 -9.89 0.53 -6.38
CA SER A 37 -9.19 1.59 -7.11
C SER A 37 -7.80 1.15 -7.58
N SER A 38 -7.02 0.46 -6.73
CA SER A 38 -5.72 -0.10 -7.14
C SER A 38 -5.86 -1.14 -8.26
N ARG A 39 -6.83 -2.06 -8.15
CA ARG A 39 -7.09 -3.06 -9.20
C ARG A 39 -7.57 -2.42 -10.50
N GLY A 40 -8.30 -1.32 -10.44
CA GLY A 40 -8.74 -0.57 -11.62
C GLY A 40 -7.59 -0.09 -12.51
N ILE A 41 -6.41 0.12 -11.91
CA ILE A 41 -5.17 0.47 -12.60
C ILE A 41 -4.44 -0.81 -13.04
N PHE A 42 -4.15 -1.71 -12.11
CA PHE A 42 -3.32 -2.89 -12.41
C PHE A 42 -3.96 -3.88 -13.39
N ASN A 43 -5.29 -4.07 -13.34
CA ASN A 43 -5.99 -4.99 -14.25
C ASN A 43 -5.87 -4.61 -15.73
N ARG A 44 -5.44 -3.36 -16.04
CA ARG A 44 -5.15 -2.93 -17.41
C ARG A 44 -3.79 -3.43 -17.92
N LEU A 45 -2.89 -3.76 -16.99
CA LEU A 45 -1.52 -4.15 -17.26
C LEU A 45 -1.31 -5.67 -17.08
N LEU A 46 -1.90 -6.25 -16.04
CA LEU A 46 -1.80 -7.68 -15.74
C LEU A 46 -3.08 -8.24 -15.08
N PRO A 47 -3.45 -9.49 -15.38
CA PRO A 47 -4.63 -10.12 -14.77
C PRO A 47 -4.36 -10.72 -13.38
N ASP A 48 -3.11 -11.06 -13.03
CA ASP A 48 -2.74 -11.71 -11.76
C ASP A 48 -2.45 -10.69 -10.66
N VAL A 49 -3.52 -10.12 -10.10
CA VAL A 49 -3.47 -9.12 -9.02
C VAL A 49 -4.32 -9.58 -7.85
N HIS A 50 -3.67 -9.98 -6.76
CA HIS A 50 -4.34 -10.44 -5.53
C HIS A 50 -3.95 -9.58 -4.33
N ILE A 51 -4.95 -8.95 -3.70
CA ILE A 51 -4.76 -8.12 -2.51
C ILE A 51 -5.63 -8.70 -1.39
N PHE A 52 -5.01 -9.07 -0.28
CA PHE A 52 -5.67 -9.60 0.91
C PHE A 52 -6.16 -8.47 1.81
N THR A 53 -7.24 -8.70 2.56
CA THR A 53 -7.77 -7.75 3.55
C THR A 53 -7.46 -8.24 4.96
N ASP A 54 -6.90 -7.37 5.81
CA ASP A 54 -6.70 -7.61 7.24
C ASP A 54 -7.43 -6.54 8.06
N HIS A 55 -8.76 -6.62 8.08
CA HIS A 55 -9.60 -5.76 8.88
C HIS A 55 -9.48 -6.11 10.38
N LYS A 56 -9.08 -5.14 11.20
CA LYS A 56 -9.05 -5.25 12.66
C LYS A 56 -10.11 -4.35 13.30
N ALA A 57 -10.93 -4.96 14.16
CA ALA A 57 -11.98 -4.29 14.93
C ALA A 57 -11.83 -4.52 16.45
N GLY A 58 -12.46 -3.65 17.24
CA GLY A 58 -12.48 -3.77 18.71
C GLY A 58 -11.09 -3.64 19.35
N ALA A 59 -10.81 -4.46 20.36
CA ALA A 59 -9.55 -4.42 21.10
C ALA A 59 -8.32 -4.77 20.24
N GLN A 60 -8.49 -5.52 19.16
CA GLN A 60 -7.40 -5.91 18.25
C GLN A 60 -6.94 -4.77 17.33
N ALA A 61 -7.73 -3.69 17.22
CA ALA A 61 -7.45 -2.56 16.34
C ALA A 61 -6.55 -1.48 16.99
N GLY A 62 -6.08 -1.69 18.22
CA GLY A 62 -5.34 -0.68 18.97
C GLY A 62 -6.21 0.54 19.32
N ASN A 63 -5.57 1.68 19.57
CA ASN A 63 -6.24 2.93 19.98
C ASN A 63 -6.37 3.97 18.87
N SER A 64 -5.70 3.77 17.74
CA SER A 64 -5.65 4.73 16.65
C SER A 64 -6.44 4.23 15.45
N PRO A 65 -7.42 5.00 14.95
CA PRO A 65 -8.04 4.70 13.67
C PRO A 65 -7.06 4.93 12.53
N GLY A 66 -7.11 4.07 11.52
CA GLY A 66 -6.24 4.15 10.37
C GLY A 66 -6.53 3.07 9.35
N TYR A 67 -5.94 3.21 8.17
CA TYR A 67 -5.99 2.23 7.11
C TYR A 67 -4.75 2.37 6.24
N GLY A 68 -4.43 1.30 5.53
CA GLY A 68 -3.29 1.32 4.62
C GLY A 68 -3.28 0.12 3.72
N ILE A 69 -2.31 0.12 2.82
CA ILE A 69 -2.14 -0.92 1.83
C ILE A 69 -0.65 -1.06 1.53
N SER A 70 -0.22 -2.31 1.45
CA SER A 70 1.11 -2.69 1.01
C SER A 70 0.97 -3.59 -0.21
N LEU A 71 1.71 -3.26 -1.26
CA LEU A 71 1.73 -3.97 -2.52
C LEU A 71 3.15 -4.44 -2.82
N VAL A 72 3.25 -5.58 -3.49
CA VAL A 72 4.49 -6.20 -3.93
C VAL A 72 4.30 -6.71 -5.35
N ALA A 73 5.08 -6.18 -6.28
CA ALA A 73 5.22 -6.68 -7.64
C ALA A 73 6.36 -7.71 -7.68
N GLU A 74 6.07 -8.88 -8.21
CA GLU A 74 7.07 -9.93 -8.41
C GLU A 74 7.40 -10.05 -9.89
N THR A 75 8.68 -10.07 -10.23
CA THR A 75 9.12 -10.17 -11.62
C THR A 75 9.43 -11.62 -12.03
N THR A 76 9.61 -11.83 -13.34
CA THR A 76 10.03 -13.12 -13.91
C THR A 76 11.47 -13.47 -13.57
N SER A 77 12.33 -12.48 -13.34
CA SER A 77 13.71 -12.72 -12.89
C SER A 77 13.76 -13.08 -11.40
N GLY A 78 12.73 -12.72 -10.62
CA GLY A 78 12.65 -12.98 -9.18
C GLY A 78 12.95 -11.76 -8.32
N CYS A 79 12.95 -10.56 -8.90
CA CYS A 79 12.96 -9.30 -8.16
C CYS A 79 11.60 -9.06 -7.52
N TYR A 80 11.61 -8.34 -6.40
CA TYR A 80 10.43 -7.89 -5.69
C TYR A 80 10.51 -6.37 -5.52
N ILE A 81 9.47 -5.68 -5.95
CA ILE A 81 9.33 -4.23 -5.80
C ILE A 81 8.12 -4.01 -4.92
N SER A 82 8.31 -3.30 -3.81
CA SER A 82 7.26 -3.01 -2.85
C SER A 82 6.84 -1.55 -2.90
N ALA A 83 5.62 -1.28 -2.49
CA ALA A 83 5.19 0.06 -2.12
C ALA A 83 4.18 -0.06 -0.98
N ASP A 84 4.34 0.73 0.06
CA ASP A 84 3.40 0.82 1.17
C ASP A 84 2.90 2.24 1.41
N THR A 85 1.69 2.34 1.93
CA THR A 85 1.10 3.59 2.37
C THR A 85 0.18 3.33 3.55
N ALA A 86 0.29 4.21 4.55
CA ALA A 86 -0.56 4.21 5.72
C ALA A 86 -1.15 5.61 5.93
N VAL A 87 -2.46 5.65 6.14
CA VAL A 87 -3.20 6.84 6.53
C VAL A 87 -3.71 6.64 7.94
N SER A 88 -3.35 7.54 8.85
CA SER A 88 -3.79 7.52 10.24
C SER A 88 -4.54 8.81 10.58
N TYR A 89 -5.50 8.70 11.49
CA TYR A 89 -6.23 9.84 12.02
C TYR A 89 -5.37 10.44 13.13
N ALA A 90 -5.02 11.73 13.05
CA ALA A 90 -4.34 12.38 14.16
C ALA A 90 -5.26 12.41 15.38
N ARG A 91 -4.69 12.16 16.57
CA ARG A 91 -5.39 12.40 17.82
C ARG A 91 -5.70 13.89 17.91
N LYS A 92 -6.97 14.26 18.09
CA LYS A 92 -7.29 15.49 18.81
C LYS A 92 -6.71 15.29 20.22
N ASP A 93 -5.63 15.97 20.55
CA ASP A 93 -5.14 16.03 21.94
C ASP A 93 -6.29 16.55 22.82
N GLU A 94 -6.52 15.88 23.95
CA GLU A 94 -7.64 16.13 24.88
C GLU A 94 -7.53 17.48 25.64
N THR A 95 -6.82 18.47 25.12
CA THR A 95 -6.60 19.78 25.78
C THR A 95 -6.82 21.01 24.90
N ALA A 96 -7.50 20.91 23.76
CA ALA A 96 -7.90 22.08 22.99
C ALA A 96 -9.43 22.17 22.88
N ASP A 97 -10.03 22.89 23.85
CA ASP A 97 -11.33 23.53 23.69
C ASP A 97 -11.21 24.59 22.57
N MET A 98 -11.27 24.17 21.31
CA MET A 98 -11.56 25.07 20.19
C MET A 98 -12.45 24.37 19.18
N GLU A 99 -13.57 25.04 18.92
CA GLU A 99 -14.48 24.80 17.82
C GLU A 99 -13.70 24.83 16.50
N ASP A 100 -13.26 23.66 16.04
CA ASP A 100 -13.12 23.45 14.61
C ASP A 100 -13.53 22.01 14.27
N ASP A 101 -14.66 21.96 13.57
CA ASP A 101 -15.19 20.83 12.83
C ASP A 101 -14.41 20.69 11.51
N GLU A 102 -13.10 20.91 11.55
CA GLU A 102 -12.22 20.58 10.45
C GLU A 102 -12.13 19.06 10.43
N LYS A 103 -12.97 18.46 9.58
CA LYS A 103 -12.61 17.24 8.88
C LYS A 103 -11.17 17.46 8.38
N MET A 104 -10.17 16.98 9.13
CA MET A 104 -8.85 16.76 8.57
C MET A 104 -9.11 16.03 7.26
N ASP A 105 -8.76 16.66 6.14
CA ASP A 105 -9.01 16.15 4.79
C ASP A 105 -8.21 14.85 4.63
N LEU A 106 -8.80 13.77 5.12
CA LEU A 106 -8.30 12.42 4.98
C LEU A 106 -8.38 12.09 3.51
N LYS A 107 -7.23 11.79 2.91
CA LYS A 107 -7.17 11.32 1.53
C LYS A 107 -8.16 10.16 1.38
N PRO A 108 -9.18 10.27 0.52
CA PRO A 108 -10.22 9.27 0.47
C PRO A 108 -9.60 7.94 0.00
N PRO A 109 -10.14 6.78 0.46
CA PRO A 109 -9.51 5.48 0.24
C PRO A 109 -9.34 5.13 -1.24
N ASP A 110 -10.20 5.64 -2.12
CA ASP A 110 -10.05 5.54 -3.56
C ASP A 110 -8.77 6.25 -4.04
N ALA A 111 -8.54 7.49 -3.60
CA ALA A 111 -7.34 8.26 -3.93
C ALA A 111 -6.07 7.58 -3.41
N VAL A 112 -6.11 7.03 -2.20
CA VAL A 112 -4.98 6.27 -1.63
C VAL A 112 -4.66 5.04 -2.48
N GLY A 113 -5.68 4.30 -2.93
CA GLY A 113 -5.45 3.14 -3.79
C GLY A 113 -4.95 3.50 -5.20
N VAL A 114 -5.27 4.69 -5.72
CA VAL A 114 -4.70 5.23 -6.96
C VAL A 114 -3.25 5.67 -6.76
N GLU A 115 -2.98 6.36 -5.67
CA GLU A 115 -1.65 6.87 -5.32
C GLU A 115 -0.67 5.72 -5.15
N ILE A 116 -0.99 4.71 -4.35
CA ILE A 116 -0.08 3.58 -4.14
C ILE A 116 0.18 2.79 -5.43
N ALA A 117 -0.83 2.67 -6.30
CA ALA A 117 -0.67 2.01 -7.59
C ALA A 117 0.25 2.82 -8.51
N SER A 118 0.15 4.14 -8.48
CA SER A 118 1.02 5.04 -9.23
C SER A 118 2.45 5.01 -8.68
N VAL A 119 2.62 4.96 -7.36
CA VAL A 119 3.93 4.82 -6.69
C VAL A 119 4.58 3.51 -7.09
N LEU A 120 3.88 2.38 -6.99
CA LEU A 120 4.42 1.08 -7.38
C LEU A 120 4.81 1.04 -8.86
N LEU A 121 3.98 1.60 -9.74
CA LEU A 121 4.31 1.70 -11.16
C LEU A 121 5.49 2.62 -11.42
N GLY A 122 5.62 3.70 -10.65
CA GLY A 122 6.78 4.59 -10.67
C GLY A 122 8.06 3.87 -10.27
N GLU A 123 8.03 3.08 -9.19
CA GLU A 123 9.18 2.24 -8.78
C GLU A 123 9.53 1.19 -9.85
N ILE A 124 8.53 0.59 -10.51
CA ILE A 124 8.74 -0.33 -11.64
C ILE A 124 9.33 0.40 -12.85
N GLU A 125 8.88 1.61 -13.17
CA GLU A 125 9.35 2.41 -14.31
C GLU A 125 10.75 2.96 -14.09
N GLN A 126 11.05 3.43 -12.87
CA GLN A 126 12.32 4.03 -12.50
C GLN A 126 13.47 3.03 -12.64
N GLY A 127 13.14 1.73 -12.57
CA GLY A 127 14.07 0.63 -12.80
C GLY A 127 15.02 0.47 -11.63
N GLY A 128 15.17 -0.78 -11.21
CA GLY A 128 16.13 -1.18 -10.20
C GLY A 128 15.85 -2.59 -9.72
N VAL A 129 16.91 -3.31 -9.38
CA VAL A 129 16.79 -4.61 -8.66
C VAL A 129 16.38 -4.38 -7.19
N VAL A 130 16.42 -3.12 -6.74
CA VAL A 130 16.21 -2.73 -5.36
C VAL A 130 15.30 -1.49 -5.35
N ASP A 131 14.17 -1.60 -4.66
CA ASP A 131 13.26 -0.50 -4.33
C ASP A 131 14.02 0.59 -3.55
N SER A 132 13.70 1.87 -3.78
CA SER A 132 14.33 3.01 -3.09
C SER A 132 14.23 2.93 -1.56
N THR A 133 13.23 2.23 -1.03
CA THR A 133 13.06 1.97 0.41
C THR A 133 14.05 0.94 0.95
N HIS A 134 14.63 0.11 0.07
CA HIS A 134 15.53 -1.00 0.39
C HIS A 134 16.96 -0.81 -0.13
N GLN A 135 17.30 0.39 -0.61
CA GLN A 135 18.63 0.75 -1.12
C GLN A 135 19.66 0.97 0.00
#